data_AF-C7A7F8-F1
#
_entry.id   AF-C7A7F8-F1
#
_cell.length_a   1.000
_cell.length_b   1.000
_cell.length_c   1.000
_cell.angle_alpha   90.00
_cell.angle_beta   90.00
_cell.angle_gamma   90.00
#
_symmetry.space_group_name_H-M   'P 1'
#
loop_
_entity.id
_entity.type
_entity.pdbx_description
1 polymer ?
#
loop_
_entity_poly.entity_id
_entity_poly.type
_entity_poly.pdbx_seq_one_letter_code
_entity_poly.pdbx_strand_id
1 'polypeptide(L)'
;TTLAKKVYENESVKGHFDCRVWITVSQSYNVQKILMSMIDQIYQAKETALEQIDMTDEITLITQLRKFLQQKRYVVVFDDVWKTEFWEILKHALPFNDRGSRIIITTRSDLIASFCKESFSDHVHKLQPLSPDKAWELFCKKAFWSEFQGCCPKELVKMSMDIVRKCE
;
A
#
# COMPACT_ATOMS: atom_id res chain seq x y z
N THR A 1 -6.56 -2.52 2.54
CA THR A 1 -5.99 -2.88 1.21
C THR A 1 -5.49 -4.31 1.18
N THR A 2 -6.06 -5.17 0.33
CA THR A 2 -5.75 -6.63 0.33
C THR A 2 -4.73 -7.04 -0.72
N LEU A 3 -4.89 -6.61 -1.98
CA LEU A 3 -4.00 -7.03 -3.08
C LEU A 3 -2.55 -6.59 -2.83
N ALA A 4 -2.33 -5.29 -2.58
CA ALA A 4 -1.00 -4.76 -2.30
C ALA A 4 -0.36 -5.43 -1.08
N LYS A 5 -1.14 -5.70 -0.02
CA LYS A 5 -0.65 -6.39 1.18
C LYS A 5 -0.22 -7.82 0.86
N LYS A 6 -1.00 -8.57 0.06
CA LYS A 6 -0.66 -9.93 -0.35
C LYS A 6 0.62 -10.00 -1.19
N VAL A 7 0.84 -9.01 -2.07
CA VAL A 7 2.08 -8.90 -2.86
C VAL A 7 3.25 -8.51 -1.95
N TYR A 8 3.08 -7.49 -1.11
CA TYR A 8 4.10 -6.99 -0.21
C TYR A 8 4.59 -8.06 0.77
N GLU A 9 3.69 -8.90 1.29
CA GLU A 9 4.00 -9.99 2.22
C GLU A 9 4.48 -11.29 1.55
N ASN A 10 4.55 -11.34 0.22
CA ASN A 10 5.05 -12.52 -0.47
C ASN A 10 6.56 -12.72 -0.22
N GLU A 11 6.99 -13.92 0.18
CA GLU A 11 8.39 -14.19 0.53
C GLU A 11 9.39 -13.92 -0.60
N SER A 12 9.02 -14.15 -1.87
CA SER A 12 9.90 -13.81 -3.00
C SER A 12 10.05 -12.30 -3.16
N VAL A 13 9.00 -11.54 -2.85
CA VAL A 13 9.04 -10.08 -2.81
C VAL A 13 9.89 -9.62 -1.63
N LYS A 14 9.69 -10.20 -0.44
CA LYS A 14 10.48 -9.85 0.76
C LYS A 14 11.97 -10.00 0.52
N GLY A 15 12.40 -11.14 -0.02
CA GLY A 15 13.81 -11.42 -0.30
C GLY A 15 14.40 -10.62 -1.47
N HIS A 16 13.58 -9.93 -2.26
CA HIS A 16 14.04 -9.17 -3.41
C HIS A 16 14.48 -7.73 -3.08
N PHE A 17 13.95 -7.13 -2.00
CA PHE A 17 14.18 -5.74 -1.64
C PHE A 17 15.03 -5.62 -0.38
N ASP A 18 16.05 -4.75 -0.41
CA ASP A 18 16.89 -4.43 0.75
C ASP A 18 16.13 -3.66 1.83
N CYS A 19 15.11 -2.89 1.42
CA CYS A 19 14.34 -2.01 2.28
C CYS A 19 12.87 -2.07 1.87
N ARG A 20 11.99 -2.23 2.85
CA ARG A 20 10.55 -2.36 2.67
C ARG A 20 9.86 -1.42 3.63
N VAL A 21 8.96 -0.58 3.12
CA VAL A 21 8.24 0.40 3.91
C VAL A 21 6.76 0.35 3.55
N TRP A 22 5.90 0.37 4.56
CA TRP A 22 4.45 0.48 4.39
C TRP A 22 3.91 1.62 5.25
N ILE A 23 3.30 2.62 4.62
CA ILE A 23 2.69 3.77 5.27
C ILE A 23 1.21 3.82 4.88
N THR A 24 0.32 3.86 5.88
CA THR A 24 -1.08 4.22 5.65
C THR A 24 -1.22 5.74 5.77
N VAL A 25 -1.74 6.38 4.72
CA VAL A 25 -1.85 7.84 4.61
C VAL A 25 -3.23 8.27 5.08
N SER A 26 -3.28 9.08 6.13
CA SER A 26 -4.54 9.69 6.59
C SER A 26 -4.95 10.86 5.69
N GLN A 27 -6.23 11.22 5.68
CA GLN A 27 -6.71 12.42 4.96
C GLN A 27 -6.04 13.72 5.44
N SER A 28 -5.76 13.80 6.74
CA SER A 28 -5.01 14.88 7.40
C SER A 28 -3.59 14.40 7.74
N TYR A 29 -2.81 14.04 6.72
CA TYR A 29 -1.44 13.60 6.91
C TYR A 29 -0.50 14.76 7.30
N ASN A 30 0.61 14.40 7.93
CA ASN A 30 1.72 15.30 8.21
C ASN A 30 2.98 14.70 7.56
N VAL A 31 3.62 15.46 6.68
CA VAL A 31 4.75 15.00 5.86
C VAL A 31 5.93 14.59 6.74
N GLN A 32 6.32 15.43 7.70
CA GLN A 32 7.38 15.12 8.67
C GLN A 32 7.16 13.78 9.38
N LYS A 33 5.94 13.53 9.90
CA LYS A 33 5.60 12.26 10.56
C LYS A 33 5.69 11.05 9.62
N ILE A 34 5.31 11.22 8.36
CA ILE A 34 5.45 10.16 7.35
C ILE A 34 6.92 9.86 7.09
N LEU A 35 7.74 10.88 6.84
CA LEU A 35 9.17 10.72 6.61
C LEU A 35 9.86 10.04 7.80
N MET A 36 9.54 10.48 9.03
CA MET A 36 10.03 9.84 10.26
C MET A 36 9.61 8.37 10.35
N SER A 37 8.34 8.05 10.05
CA SER A 37 7.87 6.66 10.06
C SER A 37 8.58 5.79 9.03
N MET A 38 8.90 6.33 7.84
CA MET A 38 9.67 5.63 6.83
C MET A 38 11.09 5.33 7.33
N ILE A 39 11.74 6.31 7.95
CA ILE A 39 13.06 6.15 8.58
C ILE A 39 13.00 5.07 9.65
N ASP A 40 12.07 5.15 10.60
CA ASP A 40 11.95 4.18 11.69
C ASP A 40 11.82 2.74 11.18
N GLN A 41 10.95 2.50 10.18
CA GLN A 41 10.78 1.17 9.59
C GLN A 41 12.07 0.66 8.92
N ILE A 42 12.80 1.55 8.25
CA ILE A 42 14.07 1.23 7.60
C ILE A 42 15.15 0.82 8.62
N TYR A 43 15.25 1.54 9.74
CA TYR A 43 16.27 1.28 10.77
C TYR A 43 15.93 0.06 11.63
N GLN A 44 14.65 -0.12 11.99
CA GLN A 44 14.19 -1.32 12.71
C GLN A 44 14.50 -2.61 11.93
N ALA A 45 14.40 -2.57 10.60
CA ALA A 45 14.71 -3.72 9.75
C ALA A 45 16.22 -4.06 9.69
N LYS A 46 17.11 -3.17 10.13
CA LYS A 46 18.57 -3.34 10.01
C LYS A 46 19.31 -3.54 11.32
N GLU A 47 18.62 -3.49 12.46
CA GLU A 47 19.22 -3.51 13.81
C GLU A 47 20.36 -2.48 13.99
N THR A 48 20.43 -1.47 13.13
CA THR A 48 21.41 -0.39 13.22
C THR A 48 20.83 0.73 14.07
N ALA A 49 21.63 1.26 15.00
CA ALA A 49 21.24 2.46 15.75
C ALA A 49 20.96 3.61 14.78
N LEU A 50 19.87 4.35 15.03
CA LEU A 50 19.72 5.68 14.46
C LEU A 50 20.92 6.51 14.94
N GLU A 51 21.85 6.85 14.04
CA GLU A 51 22.71 8.02 14.25
C GLU A 51 21.79 9.21 14.56
N GLN A 52 22.24 10.21 15.32
CA GLN A 52 21.42 11.36 15.72
C GLN A 52 20.81 12.04 14.47
N ILE A 53 19.63 11.58 14.06
CA ILE A 53 18.89 12.16 12.97
C ILE A 53 18.35 13.46 13.51
N ASP A 54 18.77 14.56 12.88
CA ASP A 54 18.10 15.82 13.07
C ASP A 54 16.67 15.68 12.51
N MET A 55 15.73 15.47 13.41
CA MET A 55 14.31 15.26 13.12
C MET A 55 13.55 16.59 13.00
N THR A 56 14.23 17.73 13.00
CA THR A 56 13.56 19.03 13.17
C THR A 56 12.96 19.61 11.89
N ASP A 57 13.46 19.26 10.69
CA ASP A 57 12.95 19.79 9.42
C ASP A 57 12.75 18.74 8.31
N GLU A 58 11.77 19.00 7.43
CA GLU A 58 11.39 18.08 6.34
C GLU A 58 12.49 17.91 5.29
N ILE A 59 13.28 18.95 5.00
CA ILE A 59 14.34 18.91 3.98
C ILE A 59 15.47 17.98 4.43
N THR A 60 15.83 18.03 5.71
CA THR A 60 16.83 17.14 6.30
C THR A 60 16.35 15.69 6.26
N LEU A 61 15.10 15.42 6.65
CA LEU A 61 14.51 14.08 6.57
C LEU A 61 14.48 13.54 5.13
N ILE A 62 14.07 14.36 4.15
CA ILE A 62 14.09 14.03 2.73
C ILE A 62 15.51 13.69 2.27
N THR A 63 16.48 14.54 2.61
CA THR A 63 17.88 14.39 2.18
C THR A 63 18.49 13.10 2.73
N GLN A 64 18.21 12.78 4.00
CA GLN A 64 18.69 11.57 4.65
C GLN A 64 18.07 10.31 4.05
N LEU A 65 16.75 10.26 3.91
CA LEU A 65 16.06 9.14 3.24
C LEU A 65 16.63 8.92 1.84
N ARG A 66 16.79 10.00 1.08
CA ARG A 66 17.34 9.95 -0.28
C ARG A 66 18.76 9.39 -0.29
N LYS A 67 19.65 9.89 0.58
CA LYS A 67 21.03 9.41 0.70
C LYS A 67 21.08 7.93 1.05
N PHE A 68 20.25 7.49 2.00
CA PHE A 68 20.19 6.11 2.43
C PHE A 68 19.68 5.17 1.32
N LEU A 69 18.58 5.56 0.66
CA LEU A 69 17.93 4.76 -0.37
C LEU A 69 18.72 4.72 -1.69
N GLN A 70 19.64 5.67 -1.91
CA GLN A 70 20.40 5.80 -3.17
C GLN A 70 21.10 4.49 -3.59
N GLN A 71 21.62 3.72 -2.65
CA GLN A 71 22.36 2.48 -2.93
C GLN A 71 21.55 1.21 -2.63
N LYS A 72 20.23 1.32 -2.46
CA LYS A 72 19.35 0.23 -2.05
C LYS A 72 18.26 -0.02 -3.08
N ARG A 73 17.90 -1.29 -3.26
CA ARG A 73 16.67 -1.68 -3.93
C ARG A 73 15.55 -1.65 -2.89
N TYR A 74 14.61 -0.73 -3.04
CA TYR A 74 13.55 -0.52 -2.05
C TYR A 74 12.16 -0.70 -2.64
N VAL A 75 11.20 -1.10 -1.80
CA VAL A 75 9.77 -1.00 -2.09
C VAL A 75 9.07 -0.18 -1.02
N VAL A 76 8.36 0.86 -1.45
CA VAL A 76 7.57 1.72 -0.55
C VAL A 76 6.10 1.63 -0.97
N VAL A 77 5.24 1.31 0.00
CA VAL A 77 3.79 1.33 -0.18
C VAL A 77 3.21 2.53 0.56
N PHE A 78 2.51 3.39 -0.17
CA PHE A 78 1.65 4.43 0.38
C PHE A 78 0.19 4.02 0.21
N ASP A 79 -0.43 3.59 1.30
CA ASP A 79 -1.78 3.04 1.32
C ASP A 79 -2.83 4.13 1.57
N ASP A 80 -3.90 4.14 0.79
CA ASP A 80 -5.07 5.02 0.91
C ASP A 80 -4.73 6.51 0.75
N VAL A 81 -4.06 6.90 -0.34
CA VAL A 81 -3.72 8.31 -0.64
C VAL A 81 -4.94 9.11 -1.10
N TRP A 82 -5.15 10.28 -0.51
CA TRP A 82 -6.33 11.14 -0.70
C TRP A 82 -6.09 12.46 -1.45
N LYS A 83 -4.83 12.85 -1.66
CA LYS A 83 -4.45 14.17 -2.20
C LYS A 83 -3.27 14.04 -3.17
N THR A 84 -3.24 14.85 -4.22
CA THR A 84 -2.13 14.83 -5.21
C THR A 84 -0.87 15.47 -4.64
N GLU A 85 -1.03 16.49 -3.80
CA GLU A 85 0.02 17.21 -3.09
C GLU A 85 0.88 16.28 -2.23
N PHE A 86 0.31 15.16 -1.78
CA PHE A 86 1.05 14.11 -1.08
C PHE A 86 2.23 13.62 -1.93
N TRP A 87 1.96 13.29 -3.20
CA TRP A 87 2.97 12.75 -4.10
C TRP A 87 3.97 13.80 -4.56
N GLU A 88 3.52 15.05 -4.74
CA GLU A 88 4.39 16.18 -5.11
C GLU A 88 5.56 16.34 -4.14
N ILE A 89 5.32 16.15 -2.84
CA ILE A 89 6.34 16.31 -1.80
C ILE A 89 7.12 15.00 -1.60
N LEU A 90 6.43 13.88 -1.39
CA LEU A 90 7.07 12.64 -0.94
C LEU A 90 7.98 12.00 -2.00
N LYS A 91 7.74 12.25 -3.28
CA LYS A 91 8.60 11.75 -4.36
C LYS A 91 10.05 12.25 -4.23
N HIS A 92 10.27 13.42 -3.63
CA HIS A 92 11.62 13.96 -3.45
C HIS A 92 12.49 13.16 -2.48
N ALA A 93 11.87 12.44 -1.53
CA ALA A 93 12.57 11.53 -0.62
C ALA A 93 13.01 10.21 -1.28
N LEU A 94 12.49 9.90 -2.48
CA LEU A 94 12.62 8.60 -3.12
C LEU A 94 13.49 8.70 -4.38
N PRO A 95 14.79 8.32 -4.31
CA PRO A 95 15.70 8.47 -5.44
C PRO A 95 15.44 7.45 -6.55
N PHE A 96 15.27 7.93 -7.78
CA PHE A 96 15.46 7.08 -8.95
C PHE A 96 16.94 6.68 -9.04
N ASN A 97 17.24 5.41 -8.81
CA ASN A 97 18.62 4.92 -8.63
C ASN A 97 18.97 3.74 -9.54
N ASP A 98 18.12 3.40 -10.51
CA ASP A 98 18.27 2.26 -11.44
C ASP A 98 18.51 0.89 -10.76
N ARG A 99 18.21 0.76 -9.45
CA ARG A 99 18.37 -0.50 -8.71
C ARG A 99 17.14 -1.39 -8.77
N GLY A 100 16.11 -1.04 -9.54
CA GLY A 100 14.86 -1.79 -9.61
C GLY A 100 13.91 -1.53 -8.43
N SER A 101 14.04 -0.38 -7.77
CA SER A 101 13.12 0.05 -6.71
C SER A 101 11.68 0.23 -7.23
N ARG A 102 10.69 0.09 -6.34
CA ARG A 102 9.27 0.19 -6.67
C ARG A 102 8.52 1.05 -5.67
N ILE A 103 7.55 1.81 -6.17
CA ILE A 103 6.64 2.61 -5.36
C ILE A 103 5.24 2.13 -5.69
N ILE A 104 4.46 1.80 -4.68
CA ILE A 104 3.08 1.34 -4.81
C ILE A 104 2.20 2.34 -4.08
N ILE A 105 1.30 2.99 -4.81
CA ILE A 105 0.31 3.88 -4.24
C ILE A 105 -1.06 3.22 -4.41
N THR A 106 -1.83 3.15 -3.34
CA THR A 106 -3.24 2.78 -3.43
C THR A 106 -4.09 4.01 -3.16
N THR A 107 -5.14 4.18 -3.96
CA THR A 107 -6.06 5.31 -3.84
C THR A 107 -7.43 4.91 -4.37
N ARG A 108 -8.46 5.63 -3.94
CA ARG A 108 -9.84 5.52 -4.44
C ARG A 108 -10.12 6.49 -5.59
N SER A 109 -9.18 7.37 -5.89
CA SER A 109 -9.35 8.45 -6.87
C SER A 109 -8.56 8.14 -8.14
N ASP A 110 -9.28 7.98 -9.25
CA ASP A 110 -8.67 7.86 -10.59
C ASP A 110 -7.82 9.11 -10.92
N LEU A 111 -8.21 10.29 -10.44
CA LEU A 111 -7.45 11.53 -10.62
C LEU A 111 -6.07 11.42 -9.96
N ILE A 112 -6.00 10.98 -8.71
CA ILE A 112 -4.74 10.81 -7.98
C ILE A 112 -3.87 9.74 -8.65
N ALA A 113 -4.47 8.61 -9.04
CA ALA A 113 -3.75 7.55 -9.74
C ALA A 113 -3.13 8.04 -11.06
N SER A 114 -3.88 8.85 -11.82
CA SER A 114 -3.39 9.45 -13.06
C SER A 114 -2.29 10.49 -12.83
N PHE A 115 -2.41 11.29 -11.77
CA PHE A 115 -1.44 12.31 -11.40
C PHE A 115 -0.09 11.71 -11.00
N CYS A 116 -0.11 10.60 -10.25
CA CYS A 116 1.12 9.94 -9.79
C CYS A 116 1.87 9.18 -10.90
N LYS A 117 1.30 9.10 -12.11
CA LYS A 117 1.93 8.45 -13.27
C LYS A 117 2.88 9.45 -13.95
N GLU A 118 4.15 9.44 -13.57
CA GLU A 118 5.15 10.40 -14.06
C GLU A 118 5.93 9.90 -15.29
N SER A 119 5.89 8.60 -15.58
CA SER A 119 6.65 7.97 -16.65
C SER A 119 5.85 6.92 -17.42
N PHE A 120 6.34 6.53 -18.60
CA PHE A 120 5.75 5.46 -19.41
C PHE A 120 5.84 4.09 -18.75
N SER A 121 6.81 3.88 -17.85
CA SER A 121 6.96 2.65 -17.08
C SER A 121 5.96 2.53 -15.92
N ASP A 122 5.28 3.61 -15.56
CA ASP A 122 4.32 3.61 -14.46
C ASP A 122 3.00 2.98 -14.88
N HIS A 123 2.43 2.17 -14.00
CA HIS A 123 1.23 1.40 -14.26
C HIS A 123 0.14 1.71 -13.25
N VAL A 124 -1.05 2.05 -13.74
CA VAL A 124 -2.26 2.17 -12.93
C VAL A 124 -3.07 0.88 -13.06
N HIS A 125 -3.13 0.12 -11.97
CA HIS A 125 -3.92 -1.10 -11.90
C HIS A 125 -5.34 -0.79 -11.36
N LYS A 126 -6.33 -0.78 -12.25
CA LYS A 126 -7.74 -0.63 -11.86
C LYS A 126 -8.30 -1.94 -11.33
N LEU A 127 -8.49 -2.02 -10.01
CA LEU A 127 -9.14 -3.16 -9.37
C LEU A 127 -10.55 -3.35 -9.92
N GLN A 128 -10.87 -4.57 -10.32
CA GLN A 128 -12.20 -4.95 -10.78
C GLN A 128 -13.03 -5.49 -9.61
N PRO A 129 -14.35 -5.29 -9.62
CA PRO A 129 -15.26 -5.97 -8.72
C PRO A 129 -15.13 -7.50 -8.83
N LEU A 130 -15.54 -8.20 -7.77
CA LEU A 130 -15.63 -9.65 -7.83
C LEU A 130 -16.73 -10.07 -8.81
N SER A 131 -16.49 -11.12 -9.59
CA SER A 131 -17.56 -11.78 -10.34
C SER A 131 -18.67 -12.24 -9.38
N PRO A 132 -19.95 -12.30 -9.81
CA PRO A 132 -21.06 -12.70 -8.94
C PRO A 132 -20.81 -14.00 -8.15
N ASP A 133 -20.22 -15.01 -8.79
CA ASP A 133 -19.90 -16.29 -8.14
C ASP A 133 -18.87 -16.14 -7.02
N LYS A 134 -17.85 -15.28 -7.24
CA LYS A 134 -16.82 -14.98 -6.24
C LYS A 134 -17.32 -14.08 -5.12
N ALA A 135 -18.22 -13.15 -5.43
CA ALA A 135 -18.90 -12.35 -4.42
C ALA A 135 -19.78 -13.25 -3.53
N TRP A 136 -20.53 -14.17 -4.13
CA TRP A 136 -21.33 -15.18 -3.43
C TRP A 136 -20.46 -16.09 -2.56
N GLU A 137 -19.36 -16.63 -3.11
CA GLU A 137 -18.39 -17.45 -2.37
C GLU A 137 -17.83 -16.70 -1.17
N LEU A 138 -17.43 -15.45 -1.34
CA LEU A 138 -16.90 -14.61 -0.27
C LEU A 138 -17.97 -14.32 0.80
N PHE A 139 -19.19 -13.98 0.38
CA PHE A 139 -20.31 -13.76 1.29
C PHE A 139 -20.56 -14.98 2.16
N CYS A 140 -20.66 -16.16 1.54
CA CYS A 140 -20.91 -17.40 2.25
C CYS A 140 -19.82 -17.68 3.30
N LYS A 141 -18.55 -17.56 2.88
CA LYS A 141 -17.38 -17.72 3.78
C LYS A 141 -17.36 -16.74 4.96
N LYS A 142 -17.99 -15.57 4.84
CA LYS A 142 -18.00 -14.53 5.89
C LYS A 142 -19.24 -14.60 6.77
N ALA A 143 -20.43 -14.71 6.18
CA ALA A 143 -21.69 -14.70 6.90
C ALA A 143 -21.98 -16.04 7.59
N PHE A 144 -21.57 -17.16 6.99
CA PHE A 144 -21.85 -18.51 7.49
C PHE A 144 -20.57 -19.24 7.92
N TRP A 145 -19.58 -18.51 8.41
CA TRP A 145 -18.26 -19.06 8.76
C TRP A 145 -18.31 -20.21 9.79
N SER A 146 -19.36 -20.26 10.63
CA SER A 146 -19.61 -21.31 11.62
C SER A 146 -20.33 -22.55 11.05
N GLU A 147 -20.92 -22.44 9.87
CA GLU A 147 -21.62 -23.55 9.21
C GLU A 147 -20.64 -24.49 8.52
N PHE A 148 -21.06 -25.73 8.28
CA PHE A 148 -20.22 -26.72 7.60
C PHE A 148 -19.76 -26.19 6.24
N GLN A 149 -18.43 -26.09 6.06
CA GLN A 149 -17.76 -25.55 4.87
C GLN A 149 -18.10 -24.09 4.51
N GLY A 150 -18.70 -23.32 5.42
CA GLY A 150 -19.11 -21.95 5.12
C GLY A 150 -20.31 -21.88 4.16
N CYS A 151 -21.10 -22.95 4.06
CA CYS A 151 -22.24 -23.01 3.15
C CYS A 151 -23.44 -22.24 3.70
N CYS A 152 -24.11 -21.49 2.81
CA CYS A 152 -25.38 -20.84 3.13
C CYS A 152 -26.49 -21.91 3.33
N PRO A 153 -27.25 -21.88 4.44
CA PRO A 153 -28.42 -22.73 4.63
C PRO A 153 -29.43 -22.57 3.49
N LYS A 154 -30.05 -23.67 3.06
CA LYS A 154 -30.91 -23.71 1.86
C LYS A 154 -32.05 -22.69 1.92
N GLU A 155 -32.60 -22.48 3.11
CA GLU A 155 -33.70 -21.58 3.39
C GLU A 155 -33.30 -20.10 3.22
N LEU A 156 -32.01 -19.79 3.38
CA LEU A 156 -31.46 -18.43 3.33
C LEU A 156 -30.83 -18.08 1.97
N VAL A 157 -30.67 -19.04 1.06
CA VAL A 157 -29.98 -18.83 -0.22
C VAL A 157 -30.58 -17.68 -1.02
N LYS A 158 -31.90 -17.67 -1.19
CA LYS A 158 -32.59 -16.63 -1.99
C LYS A 158 -32.35 -15.23 -1.40
N MET A 159 -32.60 -15.08 -0.10
CA MET A 159 -32.43 -13.80 0.60
C MET A 159 -30.96 -13.34 0.55
N SER A 160 -30.03 -14.27 0.76
CA SER A 160 -28.60 -13.99 0.76
C SER A 160 -28.11 -13.57 -0.63
N MET A 161 -28.58 -14.22 -1.70
CA MET A 161 -28.27 -13.81 -3.07
C MET A 161 -28.80 -12.41 -3.38
N ASP A 162 -30.00 -12.07 -2.90
CA ASP A 162 -30.56 -10.74 -3.08
C ASP A 162 -29.77 -9.66 -2.31
N ILE A 163 -29.18 -10.00 -1.16
CA ILE A 163 -28.24 -9.13 -0.45
C ILE A 163 -26.97 -8.94 -1.28
N VAL A 164 -26.35 -10.02 -1.76
CA VAL A 164 -25.10 -9.95 -2.55
C VAL A 164 -25.29 -9.15 -3.82
N ARG A 165 -26.43 -9.26 -4.51
CA ARG A 165 -26.76 -8.48 -5.70
C ARG A 165 -26.89 -6.98 -5.45
N LYS A 166 -27.12 -6.57 -4.21
CA LYS A 166 -27.17 -5.15 -3.81
C LYS A 166 -25.80 -4.59 -3.42
N CYS A 167 -24.78 -5.44 -3.28
CA CYS A 167 -23.42 -5.00 -3.05
C CYS A 167 -22.78 -4.62 -4.39
N GLU A 168 -22.23 -3.41 -4.47
CA GLU A 168 -21.42 -2.90 -5.59
C GLU A 168 -19.96 -3.36 -5.50
#